data_AF-A0A8H4R1M5-F1
#
_entry.id   AF-A0A8H4R1M5-F1
#
_cell.length_a   1.000
_cell.length_b   1.000
_cell.length_c   1.000
_cell.angle_alpha   90.00
_cell.angle_beta   90.00
_cell.angle_gamma   90.00
#
_symmetry.space_group_name_H-M   'P 1'
#
loop_
_entity.id
_entity.type
_entity.pdbx_description
1 polymer ?
#
loop_
_entity_poly.entity_id
_entity_poly.type
_entity_poly.pdbx_seq_one_letter_code
_entity_poly.pdbx_strand_id
1 'polypeptide(L)'
;MSDGMNHQRAARVADLISDFRTLQYHIAGAPSDPPHQDDYYTEGWAALRQCSIDGQHILNCAAETRVPRVRGGPEEQAKAELQQVTLDAFSRRHEAQKIYLRQVAAQRWISWRDQVLQGARPHTGHTEQLAACDAQLRVELAAITDDSIYSDLRSSDYQMGRWTLEDPPLRHVQRWVRARS
;
A
#
# COMPACT_ATOMS: atom_id res chain seq x y z
N MET A 1 24.19 -28.23 -2.42
CA MET A 1 23.26 -28.72 -1.39
C MET A 1 22.37 -27.56 -1.05
N SER A 2 21.05 -27.76 -1.04
CA SER A 2 20.13 -26.68 -0.72
C SER A 2 20.27 -26.28 0.75
N ASP A 3 19.96 -25.03 1.06
CA ASP A 3 20.07 -24.47 2.40
C ASP A 3 18.96 -24.94 3.37
N GLY A 4 18.02 -25.76 2.89
CA GLY A 4 16.89 -26.25 3.69
C GLY A 4 15.86 -25.17 4.08
N MET A 5 15.99 -23.93 3.58
CA MET A 5 15.17 -22.79 4.02
C MET A 5 13.89 -22.58 3.20
N ASN A 6 13.59 -23.48 2.25
CA ASN A 6 12.44 -23.33 1.36
C ASN A 6 11.10 -23.35 2.11
N HIS A 7 11.01 -24.04 3.25
CA HIS A 7 9.80 -24.01 4.08
C HIS A 7 9.57 -22.63 4.71
N GLN A 8 10.63 -21.99 5.23
CA GLN A 8 10.57 -20.62 5.75
C GLN A 8 10.21 -19.61 4.65
N ARG A 9 10.77 -19.78 3.44
CA ARG A 9 10.42 -18.95 2.27
C ARG A 9 8.94 -19.07 1.90
N ALA A 10 8.43 -20.29 1.85
CA ALA A 10 7.01 -20.53 1.57
C ALA A 10 6.10 -19.91 2.64
N ALA A 11 6.47 -20.05 3.92
CA ALA A 11 5.74 -19.42 5.03
C ALA A 11 5.73 -17.88 4.91
N ARG A 12 6.89 -17.28 4.58
CA ARG A 12 6.98 -15.82 4.39
C ARG A 12 6.16 -15.33 3.21
N VAL A 13 6.12 -16.07 2.10
CA VAL A 13 5.21 -15.77 0.99
C VAL A 13 3.75 -15.79 1.46
N ALA A 14 3.36 -16.78 2.26
CA ALA A 14 1.99 -16.87 2.77
C ALA A 14 1.63 -15.67 3.67
N ASP A 15 2.53 -15.25 4.56
CA ASP A 15 2.35 -14.05 5.39
C ASP A 15 2.12 -12.80 4.54
N LEU A 16 2.96 -12.58 3.53
CA LEU A 16 2.87 -11.42 2.65
C LEU A 16 1.57 -11.38 1.85
N ILE A 17 1.14 -12.53 1.31
CA ILE A 17 -0.13 -12.64 0.57
C ILE A 17 -1.31 -12.41 1.50
N SER A 18 -1.26 -12.92 2.74
CA SER A 18 -2.31 -12.70 3.74
C SER A 18 -2.47 -11.22 4.07
N ASP A 19 -1.36 -10.52 4.33
CA ASP A 19 -1.37 -9.08 4.60
C ASP A 19 -1.87 -8.28 3.40
N PHE A 20 -1.44 -8.63 2.19
CA PHE A 20 -1.93 -7.98 0.97
C PHE A 20 -3.44 -8.15 0.83
N ARG A 21 -4.00 -9.34 1.07
CA ARG A 21 -5.46 -9.57 1.03
C ARG A 21 -6.23 -8.70 2.02
N THR A 22 -5.71 -8.54 3.23
CA THR A 22 -6.29 -7.63 4.23
C THR A 22 -6.30 -6.19 3.70
N LEU A 23 -5.21 -5.73 3.10
CA LEU A 23 -5.14 -4.40 2.51
C LEU A 23 -6.10 -4.24 1.33
N GLN A 24 -6.22 -5.26 0.46
CA GLN A 24 -7.19 -5.26 -0.65
C GLN A 24 -8.62 -5.05 -0.15
N TYR A 25 -9.00 -5.74 0.93
CA TYR A 25 -10.32 -5.58 1.55
C TYR A 25 -10.57 -4.14 2.00
N HIS A 26 -9.61 -3.53 2.70
CA HIS A 26 -9.74 -2.15 3.16
C HIS A 26 -9.74 -1.11 2.04
N ILE A 27 -8.93 -1.32 1.00
CA ILE A 27 -8.89 -0.45 -0.17
C ILE A 27 -10.21 -0.50 -0.93
N ALA A 28 -10.76 -1.69 -1.16
CA ALA A 28 -12.02 -1.87 -1.87
C ALA A 28 -13.23 -1.32 -1.09
N GLY A 29 -13.17 -1.33 0.25
CA GLY A 29 -14.25 -0.83 1.11
C GLY A 29 -14.28 0.70 1.29
N ALA A 30 -13.32 1.42 0.73
CA ALA A 30 -13.25 2.88 0.85
C ALA A 30 -14.35 3.58 0.05
N PRO A 31 -14.94 4.67 0.57
CA PRO A 31 -15.81 5.50 -0.26
C PRO A 31 -14.99 6.23 -1.33
N SER A 32 -15.42 6.15 -2.58
CA SER A 32 -14.84 6.90 -3.71
C SER A 32 -15.56 8.22 -3.98
N ASP A 33 -16.84 8.31 -3.66
CA ASP A 33 -17.69 9.42 -4.08
C ASP A 33 -18.31 10.15 -2.88
N PRO A 34 -18.32 11.50 -2.90
CA PRO A 34 -18.94 12.26 -1.84
C PRO A 34 -20.46 12.14 -1.86
N PRO A 35 -21.14 12.26 -0.70
CA PRO A 35 -22.60 12.38 -0.64
C PRO A 35 -23.14 13.63 -1.35
N HIS A 36 -22.29 14.66 -1.51
CA HIS A 36 -22.65 15.93 -2.13
C HIS A 36 -21.72 16.25 -3.29
N GLN A 37 -22.31 16.57 -4.44
CA GLN A 37 -21.56 16.83 -5.67
C GLN A 37 -20.61 18.04 -5.55
N ASP A 38 -20.95 19.03 -4.73
CA ASP A 38 -20.10 20.20 -4.48
C ASP A 38 -18.74 19.81 -3.88
N ASP A 39 -18.66 18.67 -3.19
CA ASP A 39 -17.44 18.19 -2.57
C ASP A 39 -16.58 17.36 -3.55
N TYR A 40 -17.07 17.09 -4.76
CA TYR A 40 -16.39 16.21 -5.73
C TYR A 40 -14.96 16.64 -6.01
N TYR A 41 -14.72 17.94 -6.23
CA TYR A 41 -13.38 18.47 -6.55
C TYR A 41 -12.54 18.84 -5.33
N THR A 42 -13.03 18.58 -4.11
CA THR A 42 -12.23 18.82 -2.91
C THR A 42 -11.10 17.80 -2.77
N GLU A 43 -10.03 18.22 -2.11
CA GLU A 43 -8.75 17.52 -2.15
C GLU A 43 -8.81 16.10 -1.57
N GLY A 44 -9.49 15.91 -0.44
CA GLY A 44 -9.63 14.58 0.17
C GLY A 44 -10.46 13.62 -0.68
N TRP A 45 -11.55 14.09 -1.30
CA TRP A 45 -12.37 13.26 -2.20
C TRP A 45 -11.63 12.93 -3.50
N ALA A 46 -10.85 13.87 -4.04
CA ALA A 46 -9.97 13.59 -5.17
C ALA A 46 -8.90 12.54 -4.81
N ALA A 47 -8.31 12.62 -3.62
CA ALA A 47 -7.33 11.64 -3.14
C ALA A 47 -7.95 10.25 -2.97
N LEU A 48 -9.18 10.12 -2.46
CA LEU A 48 -9.88 8.83 -2.32
C LEU A 48 -10.16 8.18 -3.68
N ARG A 49 -10.63 8.96 -4.67
CA ARG A 49 -10.82 8.43 -6.03
C ARG A 49 -9.52 7.96 -6.64
N GLN A 50 -8.44 8.71 -6.45
CA GLN A 50 -7.12 8.27 -6.91
C GLN A 50 -6.71 6.96 -6.23
N CYS A 51 -6.93 6.82 -4.92
CA CYS A 51 -6.64 5.58 -4.19
C CYS A 51 -7.48 4.40 -4.71
N SER A 52 -8.74 4.63 -5.13
CA SER A 52 -9.58 3.59 -5.74
C SER A 52 -9.01 3.13 -7.09
N ILE A 53 -8.57 4.07 -7.94
CA ILE A 53 -7.94 3.78 -9.23
C ILE A 53 -6.62 3.01 -9.02
N ASP A 54 -5.76 3.51 -8.14
CA ASP A 54 -4.47 2.90 -7.82
C ASP A 54 -4.66 1.49 -7.21
N GLY A 55 -5.67 1.34 -6.35
CA GLY A 55 -6.12 0.09 -5.78
C GLY A 55 -6.51 -0.93 -6.85
N GLN A 56 -7.36 -0.52 -7.79
CA GLN A 56 -7.75 -1.39 -8.90
C GLN A 56 -6.55 -1.76 -9.79
N HIS A 57 -5.62 -0.84 -10.00
CA HIS A 57 -4.40 -1.08 -10.77
C HIS A 57 -3.51 -2.15 -10.12
N ILE A 58 -3.24 -2.05 -8.81
CA ILE A 58 -2.41 -3.05 -8.12
C ILE A 58 -3.08 -4.44 -8.06
N LEU A 59 -4.41 -4.49 -8.05
CA LEU A 59 -5.19 -5.73 -8.17
C LEU A 59 -5.03 -6.39 -9.55
N ASN A 60 -5.13 -5.58 -10.62
CA ASN A 60 -5.10 -6.06 -12.00
C ASN A 60 -3.68 -6.34 -12.50
N CYS A 61 -2.67 -5.84 -11.80
CA CYS A 61 -1.29 -6.00 -12.20
C CYS A 61 -0.89 -7.49 -12.22
N ALA A 62 -0.40 -7.98 -13.37
CA ALA A 62 0.02 -9.37 -13.52
C ALA A 62 1.28 -9.67 -12.68
N ALA A 63 1.30 -10.84 -12.03
CA ALA A 63 2.50 -11.32 -11.34
C ALA A 63 3.57 -11.72 -12.36
N GLU A 64 4.83 -11.43 -12.08
CA GLU A 64 5.92 -11.87 -12.94
C GLU A 64 6.30 -13.31 -12.64
N THR A 65 5.87 -14.20 -13.52
CA THR A 65 6.05 -15.64 -13.41
C THR A 65 7.35 -16.14 -14.05
N ARG A 66 8.20 -15.24 -14.56
CA ARG A 66 9.45 -15.61 -15.23
C ARG A 66 10.55 -15.81 -14.20
N VAL A 67 10.92 -17.07 -13.98
CA VAL A 67 12.09 -17.45 -13.18
C VAL A 67 13.09 -18.14 -14.09
N PRO A 68 14.31 -17.59 -14.29
CA PRO A 68 15.34 -18.26 -15.07
C PRO A 68 15.69 -19.62 -14.46
N ARG A 69 15.96 -20.62 -15.32
CA ARG A 69 16.38 -21.95 -14.85
C ARG A 69 17.74 -21.86 -14.16
N VAL A 70 17.80 -22.22 -12.88
CA VAL A 70 19.04 -22.17 -12.10
C VAL A 70 19.80 -23.49 -12.16
N ARG A 71 21.12 -23.41 -11.92
CA ARG A 71 21.97 -24.59 -11.71
C ARG A 71 21.79 -25.08 -10.28
N GLY A 72 21.83 -26.39 -10.04
CA GLY A 72 21.79 -26.95 -8.67
C GLY A 72 20.60 -27.86 -8.35
N GLY A 73 19.81 -28.23 -9.36
CA GLY A 73 18.73 -29.21 -9.20
C GLY A 73 17.41 -28.61 -8.71
N PRO A 74 16.41 -29.46 -8.39
CA PRO A 74 15.04 -29.01 -8.11
C PRO A 74 14.91 -28.07 -6.90
N GLU A 75 15.70 -28.29 -5.84
CA GLU A 75 15.60 -27.49 -4.62
C GLU A 75 16.10 -26.05 -4.79
N GLU A 76 17.18 -25.87 -5.57
CA GLU A 76 17.68 -24.54 -5.93
C GLU A 76 16.71 -23.82 -6.88
N GLN A 77 16.06 -24.57 -7.77
CA GLN A 77 15.00 -24.04 -8.62
C GLN A 77 13.81 -23.56 -7.80
N ALA A 78 13.34 -24.36 -6.83
CA ALA A 78 12.27 -23.97 -5.92
C ALA A 78 12.64 -22.75 -5.08
N LYS A 79 13.89 -22.64 -4.63
CA LYS A 79 14.41 -21.44 -3.94
C LYS A 79 14.29 -20.20 -4.82
N ALA A 80 14.75 -20.27 -6.07
CA ALA A 80 14.70 -19.15 -7.01
C ALA A 80 13.26 -18.71 -7.30
N GLU A 81 12.35 -19.68 -7.43
CA GLU A 81 10.92 -19.41 -7.61
C GLU A 81 10.30 -18.72 -6.40
N LEU A 82 10.57 -19.22 -5.20
CA LEU A 82 10.09 -18.62 -3.96
C LEU A 82 10.62 -17.20 -3.78
N GLN A 83 11.90 -16.94 -4.09
CA GLN A 83 12.46 -15.58 -4.01
C GLN A 83 11.79 -14.61 -4.99
N GLN A 84 11.46 -15.06 -6.19
CA GLN A 84 10.71 -14.25 -7.16
C GLN A 84 9.29 -13.95 -6.67
N VAL A 85 8.60 -14.95 -6.12
CA VAL A 85 7.25 -14.78 -5.55
C VAL A 85 7.29 -13.87 -4.32
N THR A 86 8.31 -13.98 -3.47
CA THR A 86 8.51 -13.06 -2.33
C THR A 86 8.66 -11.63 -2.80
N LEU A 87 9.44 -11.37 -3.86
CA LEU A 87 9.57 -10.02 -4.42
C LEU A 87 8.22 -9.47 -4.89
N ASP A 88 7.45 -10.26 -5.63
CA ASP A 88 6.12 -9.87 -6.12
C ASP A 88 5.14 -9.59 -4.95
N ALA A 89 5.02 -10.53 -4.01
CA ALA A 89 4.12 -10.42 -2.88
C ALA A 89 4.49 -9.25 -1.95
N PHE A 90 5.78 -9.06 -1.67
CA PHE A 90 6.26 -7.94 -0.86
C PHE A 90 5.98 -6.61 -1.55
N SER A 91 6.23 -6.51 -2.86
CA SER A 91 6.01 -5.27 -3.60
C SER A 91 4.54 -4.89 -3.68
N ARG A 92 3.64 -5.87 -3.86
CA ARG A 92 2.19 -5.66 -3.80
C ARG A 92 1.72 -5.19 -2.43
N ARG A 93 2.19 -5.82 -1.35
CA ARG A 93 1.89 -5.40 0.02
C ARG A 93 2.38 -3.98 0.28
N HIS A 94 3.59 -3.63 -0.18
CA HIS A 94 4.17 -2.29 -0.04
C HIS A 94 3.29 -1.23 -0.72
N GLU A 95 2.95 -1.43 -2.00
CA GLU A 95 2.10 -0.49 -2.74
C GLU A 95 0.69 -0.42 -2.16
N ALA A 96 0.10 -1.55 -1.75
CA ALA A 96 -1.20 -1.55 -1.09
C ALA A 96 -1.17 -0.80 0.24
N GLN A 97 -0.10 -0.94 1.02
CA GLN A 97 0.07 -0.20 2.27
C GLN A 97 0.11 1.32 2.00
N LYS A 98 0.81 1.74 0.95
CA LYS A 98 0.86 3.14 0.51
C LYS A 98 -0.52 3.69 0.17
N ILE A 99 -1.27 2.96 -0.66
CA ILE A 99 -2.64 3.33 -1.06
C ILE A 99 -3.54 3.42 0.18
N TYR A 100 -3.48 2.41 1.05
CA TYR A 100 -4.25 2.36 2.28
C TYR A 100 -3.96 3.55 3.21
N LEU A 101 -2.69 3.91 3.43
CA LEU A 101 -2.33 5.06 4.26
C LEU A 101 -2.84 6.39 3.67
N ARG A 102 -2.77 6.54 2.33
CA ARG A 102 -3.31 7.73 1.65
C ARG A 102 -4.82 7.82 1.79
N GLN A 103 -5.52 6.69 1.70
CA GLN A 103 -6.95 6.59 1.97
C GLN A 103 -7.28 6.97 3.41
N VAL A 104 -6.55 6.46 4.40
CA VAL A 104 -6.78 6.80 5.82
C VAL A 104 -6.54 8.29 6.09
N ALA A 105 -5.53 8.91 5.46
CA ALA A 105 -5.32 10.35 5.55
C ALA A 105 -6.51 11.14 4.97
N ALA A 106 -7.00 10.76 3.80
CA ALA A 106 -8.15 11.40 3.18
C ALA A 106 -9.46 11.20 3.98
N GLN A 107 -9.68 10.04 4.59
CA GLN A 107 -10.84 9.80 5.47
C GLN A 107 -10.77 10.65 6.76
N ARG A 108 -9.57 10.86 7.31
CA ARG A 108 -9.37 11.80 8.43
C ARG A 108 -9.65 13.24 8.01
N TRP A 109 -9.23 13.64 6.81
CA TRP A 109 -9.59 14.95 6.25
C TRP A 109 -11.11 15.14 6.14
N ILE A 110 -11.86 14.13 5.68
CA ILE A 110 -13.34 14.19 5.66
C ILE A 110 -13.87 14.43 7.08
N SER A 111 -13.35 13.67 8.04
CA SER A 111 -13.79 13.76 9.44
C SER A 111 -13.54 15.16 10.03
N TRP A 112 -12.39 15.78 9.75
CA TRP A 112 -12.11 17.16 10.20
C TRP A 112 -12.99 18.18 9.50
N ARG A 113 -13.21 18.01 8.20
CA ARG A 113 -14.09 18.89 7.43
C ARG A 113 -15.53 18.84 7.95
N ASP A 114 -16.02 17.66 8.27
CA ASP A 114 -17.36 17.48 8.85
C ASP A 114 -17.47 18.14 10.23
N GLN A 115 -16.41 18.11 11.04
CA GLN A 115 -16.36 18.80 12.34
C GLN A 115 -16.38 20.33 12.19
N VAL A 116 -15.69 20.87 11.17
CA VAL A 116 -15.72 22.30 10.87
C VAL A 116 -17.10 22.73 10.39
N LEU A 117 -17.70 21.94 9.50
CA LEU A 117 -18.98 22.29 8.87
C LEU A 117 -20.19 22.03 9.75
N GLN A 118 -20.14 21.03 10.64
CA GLN A 118 -21.25 20.62 11.51
C GLN A 118 -22.58 20.42 10.76
N GLY A 119 -22.50 19.90 9.53
CA GLY A 119 -23.66 19.69 8.65
C GLY A 119 -24.10 20.93 7.84
N ALA A 120 -23.48 22.09 8.04
CA ALA A 120 -23.70 23.27 7.21
C ALA A 120 -22.91 23.22 5.89
N ARG A 121 -23.29 24.05 4.92
CA ARG A 121 -22.51 24.24 3.69
C ARG A 121 -21.30 25.14 3.94
N PRO A 122 -20.18 24.96 3.22
CA PRO A 122 -19.05 25.89 3.28
C PRO A 122 -19.49 27.34 3.00
N HIS A 123 -19.01 28.26 3.83
CA HIS A 123 -19.22 29.70 3.67
C HIS A 123 -17.99 30.46 4.18
N THR A 124 -17.98 31.78 4.02
CA THR A 124 -16.82 32.64 4.36
C THR A 124 -16.32 32.47 5.80
N GLY A 125 -17.24 32.23 6.76
CA GLY A 125 -16.88 31.94 8.15
C GLY A 125 -16.09 30.63 8.37
N HIS A 126 -16.08 29.70 7.42
CA HIS A 126 -15.35 28.42 7.52
C HIS A 126 -14.03 28.41 6.73
N THR A 127 -13.76 29.45 5.92
CA THR A 127 -12.70 29.41 4.91
C THR A 127 -11.31 29.11 5.50
N GLU A 128 -10.93 29.76 6.59
CA GLU A 128 -9.61 29.53 7.22
C GLU A 128 -9.47 28.12 7.79
N GLN A 129 -10.53 27.61 8.44
CA GLN A 129 -10.53 26.28 9.05
C GLN A 129 -10.50 25.17 7.99
N LEU A 130 -11.26 25.33 6.90
CA LEU A 130 -11.22 24.40 5.78
C LEU A 130 -9.86 24.40 5.07
N ALA A 131 -9.25 25.58 4.89
CA ALA A 131 -7.90 25.68 4.35
C ALA A 131 -6.85 25.00 5.26
N ALA A 132 -7.04 25.05 6.58
CA ALA A 132 -6.19 24.33 7.54
C ALA A 132 -6.36 22.80 7.42
N CYS A 133 -7.58 22.30 7.18
CA CYS A 133 -7.81 20.88 6.88
C CYS A 133 -7.03 20.45 5.63
N ASP A 134 -7.11 21.22 4.54
CA ASP A 134 -6.39 20.93 3.29
C ASP A 134 -4.87 20.94 3.50
N ALA A 135 -4.35 21.94 4.23
CA ALA A 135 -2.93 22.00 4.56
C ALA A 135 -2.47 20.77 5.36
N GLN A 136 -3.26 20.35 6.36
CA GLN A 136 -2.95 19.17 7.15
C GLN A 136 -2.96 17.88 6.30
N LEU A 137 -3.92 17.73 5.39
CA LEU A 137 -3.96 16.60 4.46
C LEU A 137 -2.69 16.54 3.61
N ARG A 138 -2.24 17.67 3.06
CA ARG A 138 -1.00 17.73 2.26
C ARG A 138 0.22 17.32 3.07
N VAL A 139 0.32 17.75 4.32
CA VAL A 139 1.40 17.34 5.23
C VAL A 139 1.37 15.83 5.45
N GLU A 140 0.21 15.25 5.71
CA GLU A 140 0.10 13.80 5.90
C GLU A 140 0.43 13.01 4.64
N LEU A 141 -0.10 13.43 3.48
CA LEU A 141 0.19 12.77 2.21
C LEU A 141 1.68 12.86 1.84
N ALA A 142 2.35 13.97 2.16
CA ALA A 142 3.78 14.14 1.92
C ALA A 142 4.66 13.27 2.84
N ALA A 143 4.19 12.95 4.04
CA ALA A 143 4.89 12.06 4.98
C ALA A 143 4.82 10.57 4.58
N ILE A 144 3.89 10.21 3.69
CA ILE A 144 3.74 8.84 3.17
C ILE A 144 4.77 8.64 2.04
N THR A 145 5.94 8.15 2.41
CA THR A 145 7.06 7.89 1.51
C THR A 145 7.36 6.41 1.43
N ASP A 146 8.02 5.98 0.36
CA ASP A 146 8.43 4.57 0.22
C ASP A 146 9.37 4.14 1.36
N ASP A 147 10.27 5.02 1.80
CA ASP A 147 11.19 4.75 2.91
C ASP A 147 10.46 4.58 4.25
N SER A 148 9.48 5.46 4.57
CA SER A 148 8.70 5.33 5.80
C SER A 148 7.85 4.05 5.80
N ILE A 149 7.16 3.75 4.70
CA ILE A 149 6.39 2.51 4.54
C ILE A 149 7.27 1.28 4.69
N TYR A 150 8.41 1.25 4.00
CA TYR A 150 9.32 0.11 4.05
C TYR A 150 9.84 -0.14 5.48
N SER A 151 10.22 0.94 6.17
CA SER A 151 10.68 0.89 7.56
C SER A 151 9.60 0.37 8.50
N ASP A 152 8.38 0.86 8.35
CA ASP A 152 7.24 0.49 9.22
C ASP A 152 6.83 -0.97 9.01
N LEU A 153 6.70 -1.41 7.75
CA LEU A 153 6.37 -2.81 7.42
C LEU A 153 7.43 -3.77 7.97
N ARG A 154 8.71 -3.44 7.79
CA ARG A 154 9.82 -4.24 8.29
C ARG A 154 9.81 -4.31 9.82
N SER A 155 9.61 -3.17 10.49
CA SER A 155 9.54 -3.11 11.95
C SER A 155 8.36 -3.92 12.49
N SER A 156 7.20 -3.84 11.84
CA SER A 156 6.01 -4.63 12.17
C SER A 156 6.27 -6.13 12.02
N ASP A 157 6.87 -6.57 10.91
CA ASP A 157 7.20 -7.98 10.70
C ASP A 157 8.18 -8.52 11.75
N TYR A 158 9.19 -7.73 12.15
CA TYR A 158 10.09 -8.09 13.23
C TYR A 158 9.36 -8.24 14.57
N GLN A 159 8.46 -7.31 14.90
CA GLN A 159 7.66 -7.37 16.13
C GLN A 159 6.73 -8.59 16.15
N MET A 160 6.25 -9.03 15.00
CA MET A 160 5.44 -10.24 14.83
C MET A 160 6.28 -11.54 14.82
N GLY A 161 7.61 -11.46 14.91
CA GLY A 161 8.49 -12.63 14.87
C GLY A 161 8.54 -13.33 13.51
N ARG A 162 8.19 -12.62 12.42
CA ARG A 162 8.19 -13.18 11.06
C ARG A 162 9.61 -13.34 10.53
N TRP A 163 9.79 -14.28 9.61
CA TRP A 163 11.07 -14.49 8.95
C TRP A 163 11.32 -13.44 7.86
N THR A 164 12.24 -12.51 8.11
CA THR A 164 12.51 -11.34 7.25
C THR A 164 13.91 -11.34 6.62
N LEU A 165 14.69 -12.41 6.82
CA LEU A 165 16.11 -12.46 6.44
C LEU A 165 16.35 -12.26 4.94
N GLU A 166 15.40 -12.70 4.11
CA GLU A 166 15.47 -12.63 2.64
C GLU A 166 14.45 -11.66 2.04
N ASP A 167 13.88 -10.76 2.84
CA ASP A 167 12.99 -9.75 2.29
C ASP A 167 13.72 -8.87 1.26
N PRO A 168 13.04 -8.50 0.16
CA PRO A 168 13.66 -7.71 -0.88
C PRO A 168 14.03 -6.31 -0.35
N PRO A 169 15.16 -5.74 -0.79
CA PRO A 169 15.52 -4.38 -0.47
C PRO A 169 14.59 -3.39 -1.19
N LEU A 170 14.34 -2.22 -0.60
CA LEU A 170 13.43 -1.20 -1.14
C LEU A 170 13.68 -0.86 -2.63
N ARG A 171 14.95 -0.76 -3.04
CA ARG A 171 15.31 -0.53 -4.45
C ARG A 171 14.73 -1.55 -5.44
N HIS A 172 14.57 -2.81 -5.02
CA HIS A 172 14.00 -3.86 -5.87
C HIS A 172 12.48 -3.71 -5.94
N VAL A 173 11.84 -3.37 -4.81
CA VAL A 173 10.42 -3.03 -4.74
C VAL A 173 10.11 -1.86 -5.67
N GLN A 174 10.83 -0.74 -5.54
CA GLN A 174 10.64 0.44 -6.40
C GLN A 174 10.85 0.13 -7.88
N ARG A 175 11.83 -0.73 -8.22
CA ARG A 175 12.02 -1.20 -9.61
C ARG A 175 10.82 -2.03 -10.08
N TRP A 176 10.30 -2.92 -9.24
CA TRP A 176 9.14 -3.74 -9.56
C TRP A 176 7.92 -2.86 -9.85
N VAL A 177 7.68 -1.82 -9.04
CA VAL A 177 6.57 -0.88 -9.19
C VAL A 177 6.69 -0.07 -10.48
N ARG A 178 7.87 0.50 -10.74
CA ARG A 178 8.14 1.29 -11.97
C ARG A 178 7.97 0.50 -13.25
N ALA A 179 8.25 -0.80 -13.24
CA ALA A 179 8.08 -1.66 -14.40
C ALA A 179 6.59 -1.91 -14.74
N ARG A 180 5.67 -1.47 -13.88
CA ARG A 180 4.22 -1.75 -13.91
C ARG A 180 3.38 -0.47 -13.76
N SER A 181 4.01 0.70 -13.76
CA SER A 181 3.38 2.02 -13.72
C SER A 181 2.94 2.47 -15.10
#